data_AF-A0A2Z6S8P8-F1
#
_entry.id   AF-A0A2Z6S8P8-F1
#
_cell.length_a   1.000
_cell.length_b   1.000
_cell.length_c   1.000
_cell.angle_alpha   90.00
_cell.angle_beta   90.00
_cell.angle_gamma   90.00
#
_symmetry.space_group_name_H-M   'P 1'
#
loop_
_entity.id
_entity.type
_entity.pdbx_description
1 polymer ?
#
loop_
_entity_poly.entity_id
_entity_poly.type
_entity_poly.pdbx_seq_one_letter_code
_entity_poly.pdbx_strand_id
1 'polypeptide(L)' 'MLPDGRFLITELATAVMPFSFNGRDQYKTILRMVAIFHDQITKQEKLMKKINRSVLRPKETTVRNILRIPELK' A
#
# COMPACT_ATOMS: atom_id res chain seq x y z
N MET A 1 23.49 0.53 1.74
CA MET A 1 22.33 -0.17 2.35
C MET A 1 21.70 -1.05 1.29
N LEU A 2 21.57 -2.36 1.53
CA LEU A 2 21.00 -3.27 0.54
C LEU A 2 19.51 -2.93 0.33
N PRO A 3 19.05 -2.72 -0.91
CA PRO A 3 17.63 -2.53 -1.19
C PRO A 3 16.88 -3.86 -0.98
N ASP A 4 15.58 -3.75 -0.71
CA ASP A 4 14.62 -4.87 -0.73
C ASP A 4 14.65 -5.84 0.45
N GLY A 5 14.72 -5.35 1.69
CA GLY A 5 14.55 -6.18 2.91
C GLY A 5 15.66 -7.21 3.14
N ARG A 6 16.56 -7.40 2.16
CA ARG A 6 17.77 -8.22 2.26
C ARG A 6 18.65 -7.73 3.37
N PHE A 7 18.72 -6.41 3.58
CA PHE A 7 19.41 -5.81 4.73
C PHE A 7 18.96 -6.43 6.06
N LEU A 8 17.65 -6.56 6.30
CA LEU A 8 17.11 -7.15 7.53
C LEU A 8 17.44 -8.65 7.65
N ILE A 9 17.42 -9.39 6.54
CA ILE A 9 17.76 -10.81 6.52
C ILE A 9 19.25 -11.02 6.78
N THR A 10 20.12 -10.22 6.15
CA THR A 10 21.56 -10.23 6.42
C THR A 10 21.83 -9.82 7.85
N GLU A 11 21.26 -8.72 8.36
CA GLU A 11 21.37 -8.32 9.77
C GLU A 11 20.92 -9.45 10.71
N LEU A 12 19.79 -10.12 10.46
CA LEU A 12 19.37 -11.26 11.29
C LEU A 12 20.32 -12.46 11.26
N ALA A 13 21.00 -12.67 10.13
CA ALA A 13 21.94 -13.76 9.95
C ALA A 13 23.35 -13.42 10.47
N THR A 14 23.78 -12.17 10.32
CA THR A 14 25.11 -11.66 10.68
C THR A 14 25.15 -11.04 12.06
N ALA A 15 24.02 -10.58 12.59
CA ALA A 15 23.99 -9.94 13.88
C ALA A 15 24.26 -10.99 14.96
N VAL A 16 25.24 -10.63 15.75
CA VAL A 16 25.38 -10.92 17.17
C VAL A 16 24.12 -10.41 17.91
N MET A 17 22.95 -10.85 17.49
CA MET A 17 21.67 -10.60 18.15
C MET A 17 21.65 -11.49 19.39
N PRO A 18 21.40 -10.95 20.60
CA PRO A 18 21.38 -11.69 21.85
C PRO A 18 20.10 -12.55 21.98
N PHE A 19 19.58 -13.03 20.85
CA PHE A 19 18.35 -13.79 20.77
C PHE A 19 18.70 -15.24 20.51
N SER A 20 18.09 -16.12 21.31
CA SER A 20 18.13 -17.56 21.11
C SER A 20 17.63 -17.92 19.70
N PHE A 21 17.94 -19.14 19.26
CA PHE A 21 17.44 -19.65 17.98
C PHE A 21 15.92 -19.46 17.82
N ASN A 22 15.16 -19.71 18.90
CA ASN A 22 13.72 -19.48 18.96
C ASN A 22 13.35 -17.99 18.80
N GLY A 23 14.09 -17.07 19.45
CA GLY A 23 13.86 -15.63 19.29
C GLY A 23 14.10 -15.14 17.85
N ARG A 24 15.09 -15.72 17.16
CA ARG A 24 15.33 -15.42 15.73
C ARG A 24 14.18 -15.91 14.85
N ASP A 25 13.62 -17.08 15.13
CA ASP A 25 12.48 -17.62 14.39
C ASP A 25 11.19 -16.81 14.60
N GLN A 26 10.92 -16.43 15.85
CA GLN A 26 9.81 -15.52 16.19
C GLN A 26 9.96 -14.17 15.50
N TYR A 27 11.16 -13.59 15.49
CA TYR A 27 11.40 -12.31 14.81
C TYR A 27 11.23 -12.42 13.29
N LYS A 28 11.72 -13.50 12.66
CA LYS A 28 11.45 -13.77 11.23
C LYS A 28 9.96 -13.88 10.94
N THR A 29 9.21 -14.51 11.84
CA THR A 29 7.74 -14.62 11.73
C THR A 29 7.06 -13.25 11.79
N ILE A 30 7.48 -12.37 12.70
CA ILE A 30 6.98 -10.98 12.77
C ILE A 30 7.26 -10.24 11.46
N LEU A 31 8.48 -10.34 10.91
CA LEU A 31 8.80 -9.69 9.64
C LEU A 31 7.94 -10.21 8.47
N ARG A 32 7.66 -11.52 8.43
CA ARG A 32 6.73 -12.09 7.44
C ARG A 32 5.33 -11.53 7.59
N MET A 33 4.82 -11.42 8.83
CA MET A 33 3.51 -10.82 9.08
C MET A 33 3.47 -9.35 8.62
N VAL A 34 4.49 -8.55 8.93
CA VAL A 34 4.59 -7.15 8.48
C VAL A 34 4.56 -7.05 6.95
N ALA A 35 5.28 -7.92 6.24
CA ALA A 35 5.27 -7.95 4.78
C ALA A 35 3.87 -8.27 4.21
N ILE A 36 3.17 -9.24 4.80
CA ILE A 36 1.79 -9.58 4.42
C ILE A 36 0.86 -8.39 4.66
N PHE A 37 0.93 -7.76 5.84
CA PHE A 37 0.11 -6.59 6.17
C PHE A 37 0.38 -5.43 5.22
N HIS A 38 1.64 -5.15 4.90
CA HIS A 38 2.01 -4.09 3.98
C HIS A 38 1.41 -4.28 2.58
N ASP A 39 1.44 -5.50 2.04
CA ASP A 39 0.83 -5.83 0.75
C ASP A 39 -0.70 -5.63 0.79
N GLN A 40 -1.36 -6.07 1.86
CA GLN A 40 -2.81 -5.88 2.03
C GLN A 40 -3.20 -4.40 2.14
N ILE A 41 -2.48 -3.61 2.94
CA ILE A 41 -2.71 -2.16 3.06
C ILE A 41 -2.53 -1.48 1.70
N THR A 42 -1.48 -1.83 0.97
CA THR A 42 -1.22 -1.27 -0.37
C THR A 42 -2.33 -1.61 -1.37
N LYS A 43 -2.85 -2.84 -1.33
CA LYS A 43 -4.00 -3.25 -2.15
C LYS A 43 -5.26 -2.46 -1.79
N GLN A 44 -5.54 -2.30 -0.50
CA GLN A 44 -6.67 -1.51 -0.02
C GLN A 44 -6.55 -0.04 -0.43
N GLU A 45 -5.36 0.56 -0.35
CA GLU A 45 -5.13 1.94 -0.78
C GLU A 45 -5.39 2.12 -2.28
N LYS A 46 -4.94 1.17 -3.12
CA LYS A 46 -5.23 1.18 -4.57
C LYS A 46 -6.72 1.06 -4.84
N LEU A 47 -7.43 0.19 -4.11
CA LEU A 47 -8.87 0.02 -4.23
C LEU A 47 -9.60 1.33 -3.84
N MET A 48 -9.22 1.94 -2.72
CA MET A 48 -9.80 3.20 -2.25
C MET A 48 -9.60 4.33 -3.25
N LYS A 49 -8.40 4.45 -3.84
CA LYS A 49 -8.14 5.41 -4.94
C LYS A 49 -9.04 5.17 -6.15
N LYS A 50 -9.31 3.90 -6.50
CA LYS A 50 -10.23 3.55 -7.59
C LYS A 50 -11.67 3.94 -7.27
N ILE A 51 -12.14 3.64 -6.06
CA ILE A 51 -13.49 4.00 -5.59
C ILE A 51 -13.66 5.53 -5.61
N ASN A 52 -12.72 6.28 -5.04
CA ASN A 52 -12.77 7.74 -5.04
C ASN A 52 -12.81 8.31 -6.47
N ARG A 53 -12.03 7.77 -7.41
CA ARG A 53 -12.10 8.17 -8.82
C ARG A 53 -13.46 7.87 -9.46
N SER A 54 -14.09 6.73 -9.15
CA SER A 54 -15.41 6.38 -9.68
C SER A 54 -16.55 7.19 -9.04
N VAL A 55 -16.48 7.45 -7.74
CA VAL A 55 -17.49 8.25 -7.01
C VAL A 55 -17.41 9.72 -7.40
N LEU A 56 -16.21 10.24 -7.66
CA LEU A 56 -16.01 11.59 -8.20
C LEU A 56 -16.32 11.69 -9.70
N ARG A 57 -16.61 10.57 -10.39
CA ARG A 57 -17.03 10.55 -11.79
C ARG A 57 -18.24 9.65 -12.05
N PRO A 58 -19.45 10.02 -11.61
CA PRO A 58 -20.65 9.58 -12.28
C PRO A 58 -21.00 10.62 -13.36
N LYS A 59 -20.61 10.31 -14.60
CA LYS A 59 -21.05 10.91 -15.87
C LYS A 59 -20.63 12.34 -16.21
N GLU A 60 -20.13 12.46 -17.44
CA GLU A 60 -19.81 13.62 -18.27
C GLU A 60 -20.98 14.60 -18.53
N THR A 61 -22.02 14.57 -17.69
CA THR A 61 -23.07 15.58 -17.65
C THR A 61 -22.62 16.69 -16.72
N THR A 62 -21.94 17.70 -17.28
CA THR A 62 -21.79 18.96 -16.57
C THR A 62 -23.18 19.53 -16.29
N VAL A 63 -23.35 20.28 -15.20
CA VAL A 63 -24.61 20.98 -14.89
C VAL A 63 -25.11 21.79 -16.10
N ARG A 64 -24.18 22.30 -16.90
CA ARG A 64 -24.43 22.97 -18.18
C ARG A 64 -25.15 22.09 -19.21
N ASN A 65 -24.74 20.83 -19.37
CA ASN A 65 -25.37 19.86 -20.27
C ASN A 65 -26.81 19.54 -19.84
N ILE A 66 -27.08 19.53 -18.52
CA ILE A 66 -28.43 19.31 -17.96
C ILE A 66 -29.31 20.55 -18.19
N LEU A 67 -28.77 21.75 -17.94
CA LEU A 67 -29.52 23.01 -18.01
C LEU A 67 -29.59 23.62 -19.42
N ARG A 68 -28.99 22.97 -20.44
CA ARG A 68 -28.94 23.44 -21.83
C ARG A 68 -28.50 24.91 -21.97
N ILE A 69 -27.53 25.34 -21.16
CA ILE A 69 -27.08 26.73 -21.17
C ILE A 69 -26.26 26.99 -22.45
N PRO A 70 -26.67 27.93 -23.33
CA PRO A 70 -25.96 28.22 -24.57
C PRO A 70 -24.56 28.81 -24.31
N GLU A 71 -23.66 28.66 -25.28
CA GLU A 71 -22.35 29.32 -25.22
C GLU A 71 -22.51 30.81 -25.55
N LEU A 72 -22.09 31.66 -24.62
CA LEU A 72 -21.91 33.09 -24.90
C LEU A 72 -20.79 33.22 -25.93
N LYS A 73 -21.15 33.71 -27.12
CA LYS A 73 -20.23 34.06 -28.21
C LYS A 73 -19.29 35.19 -27.81
#